data_AF-C0Q9P8-F1
#
_entry.id   AF-C0Q9P8-F1
#
_cell.length_a   1.000
_cell.length_b   1.000
_cell.length_c   1.000
_cell.angle_alpha   90.00
_cell.angle_beta   90.00
_cell.angle_gamma   90.00
#
_symmetry.space_group_name_H-M   'P 1'
#
loop_
_entity.id
_entity.type
_entity.pdbx_description
1 polymer ?
#
loop_
_entity_poly.entity_id
_entity_poly.type
_entity_poly.pdbx_seq_one_letter_code
_entity_poly.pdbx_strand_id
1 'polypeptide(L)'
;MTSCMVFNHHSLPFDSPGMADEALPDFLKLCLRAQNIGLDTILVDESIDKGWFRLELSGSYFWQDWYQKIQSGNNKNAEKQIRAFRSIATRQPFFSTRDIQNHVDLFEVSLDGDASFPALRAAAWHEAPLAGFPTRSPWLDSPLTVTVEELDQAGEIKQKSIDLMNFFSLAIFEQHSNELLEKRNDLIRTGRALFDEKERLFSGLIFCGKAPQQLRHWSAGLAILDQVKETLTVLNQFCGVWGETGYPEYRHEVLRDLGLNHEVSGESSSVLDNPRLKAEREFWLPKGRKEVFQSHVKLNKGYRLHFFPDHHSKTIFIGYIGPHLRLK
;
A
#
# COMPACT_ATOMS: atom_id res chain seq x y z
N MET A 1 13.55 1.18 4.40
CA MET A 1 12.41 0.29 4.06
C MET A 1 12.00 0.55 2.65
N THR A 2 11.95 -0.50 1.86
CA THR A 2 11.74 -0.40 0.43
C THR A 2 10.24 -0.35 0.13
N SER A 3 9.83 0.51 -0.78
CA SER A 3 8.43 0.71 -1.17
C SER A 3 7.92 -0.38 -2.11
N CYS A 4 8.54 -1.56 -2.11
CA CYS A 4 8.23 -2.60 -3.07
C CYS A 4 8.09 -3.98 -2.44
N MET A 5 7.45 -4.86 -3.19
CA MET A 5 7.52 -6.31 -2.99
C MET A 5 8.27 -6.93 -4.16
N VAL A 6 8.82 -8.13 -3.97
CA VAL A 6 9.46 -8.89 -5.03
C VAL A 6 8.55 -10.01 -5.49
N PHE A 7 8.25 -10.07 -6.78
CA PHE A 7 7.43 -11.15 -7.33
C PHE A 7 8.20 -12.47 -7.35
N ASN A 8 7.78 -13.43 -6.50
CA ASN A 8 8.37 -14.75 -6.44
C ASN A 8 7.75 -15.68 -7.48
N HIS A 9 8.18 -15.50 -8.73
CA HIS A 9 7.70 -16.35 -9.83
C HIS A 9 8.11 -17.82 -9.71
N HIS A 10 9.10 -18.17 -8.89
CA HIS A 10 9.50 -19.55 -8.64
C HIS A 10 8.44 -20.35 -7.88
N SER A 11 7.44 -19.66 -7.30
CA SER A 11 6.26 -20.34 -6.76
C SER A 11 5.45 -21.03 -7.86
N LEU A 12 5.51 -20.59 -9.11
CA LEU A 12 4.80 -21.24 -10.21
C LEU A 12 5.52 -22.52 -10.67
N PRO A 13 4.86 -23.40 -11.45
CA PRO A 13 3.43 -23.36 -11.83
C PRO A 13 2.49 -23.91 -10.74
N PHE A 14 1.19 -23.68 -10.91
CA PHE A 14 0.09 -24.39 -10.26
C PHE A 14 -0.15 -25.76 -10.93
N ASP A 15 -0.68 -26.71 -10.16
CA ASP A 15 -0.99 -28.06 -10.66
C ASP A 15 -2.14 -28.08 -11.68
N SER A 16 -3.03 -27.07 -11.65
CA SER A 16 -4.10 -26.94 -12.65
C SER A 16 -4.53 -25.49 -12.88
N PRO A 17 -5.16 -25.19 -14.04
CA PRO A 17 -5.76 -23.88 -14.31
C PRO A 17 -6.82 -23.46 -13.27
N GLY A 18 -7.55 -24.43 -12.71
CA GLY A 18 -8.57 -24.16 -11.69
C GLY A 18 -7.97 -23.57 -10.41
N MET A 19 -6.81 -24.08 -9.97
CA MET A 19 -6.11 -23.52 -8.81
C MET A 19 -5.60 -22.10 -9.07
N ALA A 20 -5.15 -21.82 -10.30
CA ALA A 20 -4.76 -20.48 -10.70
C ALA A 20 -5.96 -19.51 -10.66
N ASP A 21 -7.14 -19.95 -11.14
CA ASP A 21 -8.36 -19.15 -11.12
C ASP A 21 -8.80 -18.78 -9.70
N GLU A 22 -8.59 -19.68 -8.74
CA GLU A 22 -8.90 -19.46 -7.32
C GLU A 22 -7.89 -18.54 -6.63
N ALA A 23 -6.60 -18.67 -6.94
CA ALA A 23 -5.53 -17.93 -6.28
C ALA A 23 -5.37 -16.48 -6.79
N LEU A 24 -5.60 -16.22 -8.08
CA LEU A 24 -5.40 -14.90 -8.68
C LEU A 24 -6.22 -13.77 -8.02
N PRO A 25 -7.54 -13.95 -7.75
CA PRO A 25 -8.30 -12.95 -7.03
C PRO A 25 -7.71 -12.58 -5.66
N ASP A 26 -7.15 -13.56 -4.95
CA ASP A 26 -6.53 -13.35 -3.64
C ASP A 26 -5.21 -12.58 -3.77
N PHE A 27 -4.36 -12.98 -4.71
CA PHE A 27 -3.11 -12.27 -5.03
C PHE A 27 -3.35 -10.80 -5.44
N LEU A 28 -4.39 -10.52 -6.25
CA LEU A 28 -4.75 -9.15 -6.62
C LEU A 28 -5.19 -8.32 -5.42
N LYS A 29 -5.95 -8.90 -4.49
CA LYS A 29 -6.34 -8.22 -3.24
C LYS A 29 -5.12 -7.95 -2.38
N LEU A 30 -4.21 -8.91 -2.23
CA LEU A 30 -2.94 -8.74 -1.53
C LEU A 30 -2.18 -7.53 -2.10
N CYS A 31 -2.00 -7.45 -3.42
CA CYS A 31 -1.30 -6.34 -4.06
C CYS A 31 -1.96 -4.98 -3.79
N LEU A 32 -3.30 -4.91 -3.85
CA LEU A 32 -4.03 -3.68 -3.52
C LEU A 32 -3.88 -3.29 -2.04
N ARG A 33 -3.92 -4.25 -1.12
CA ARG A 33 -3.74 -4.00 0.32
C ARG A 33 -2.30 -3.57 0.63
N ALA A 34 -1.32 -4.18 -0.01
CA ALA A 34 0.08 -3.80 0.06
C ALA A 34 0.31 -2.34 -0.41
N GLN A 35 -0.31 -1.95 -1.52
CA GLN A 35 -0.26 -0.58 -2.01
C GLN A 35 -0.79 0.43 -0.96
N ASN A 36 -1.88 0.10 -0.28
CA ASN A 36 -2.48 0.98 0.74
C ASN A 36 -1.62 1.17 2.00
N ILE A 37 -0.61 0.32 2.21
CA ILE A 37 0.38 0.48 3.27
C ILE A 37 1.73 0.99 2.72
N GLY A 38 1.83 1.36 1.44
CA GLY A 38 3.01 1.99 0.85
C GLY A 38 3.99 1.03 0.15
N LEU A 39 3.60 -0.23 -0.06
CA LEU A 39 4.27 -1.20 -0.93
C LEU A 39 3.62 -1.15 -2.33
N ASP A 40 3.94 -0.09 -3.06
CA ASP A 40 3.21 0.33 -4.27
C ASP A 40 3.73 -0.27 -5.59
N THR A 41 4.92 -0.88 -5.55
CA THR A 41 5.62 -1.39 -6.73
C THR A 41 5.97 -2.86 -6.53
N ILE A 42 5.78 -3.67 -7.56
CA ILE A 42 6.22 -5.07 -7.57
C ILE A 42 7.43 -5.19 -8.49
N LEU A 43 8.55 -5.64 -7.95
CA LEU A 43 9.74 -5.94 -8.73
C LEU A 43 9.53 -7.27 -9.45
N VAL A 44 9.89 -7.33 -10.72
CA VAL A 44 9.72 -8.50 -11.59
C VAL A 44 11.05 -8.85 -12.24
N ASP A 45 11.31 -10.15 -12.35
CA ASP A 45 12.49 -10.72 -13.00
C ASP A 45 12.53 -10.33 -14.48
N GLU A 46 13.73 -10.23 -15.04
CA GLU A 46 13.86 -9.87 -16.44
C GLU A 46 13.42 -10.96 -17.44
N SER A 47 13.46 -12.21 -16.99
CA SER A 47 12.96 -13.38 -17.72
C SER A 47 11.44 -13.40 -17.86
N ILE A 48 10.73 -12.54 -17.13
CA ILE A 48 9.26 -12.49 -17.11
C ILE A 48 8.75 -11.23 -17.82
N ASP A 49 7.63 -11.40 -18.50
CA ASP A 49 6.87 -10.27 -19.02
C ASP A 49 6.36 -9.38 -17.88
N LYS A 50 6.84 -8.13 -17.77
CA LYS A 50 6.42 -7.17 -16.74
C LYS A 50 4.90 -6.91 -16.68
N GLY A 51 4.19 -7.16 -17.77
CA GLY A 51 2.73 -7.07 -17.85
C GLY A 51 2.02 -8.35 -17.39
N TRP A 52 2.77 -9.38 -17.01
CA TRP A 52 2.35 -10.73 -16.62
C TRP A 52 1.48 -11.50 -17.60
N PHE A 53 1.02 -10.92 -18.71
CA PHE A 53 0.14 -11.61 -19.67
C PHE A 53 0.74 -12.91 -20.20
N ARG A 54 2.07 -12.95 -20.39
CA ARG A 54 2.81 -14.15 -20.82
C ARG A 54 3.36 -15.00 -19.68
N LEU A 55 3.00 -14.71 -18.44
CA LEU A 55 3.35 -15.54 -17.29
C LEU A 55 2.54 -16.83 -17.33
N GLU A 56 3.24 -17.96 -17.43
CA GLU A 56 2.62 -19.29 -17.37
C GLU A 56 2.22 -19.59 -15.92
N LEU A 57 0.94 -19.88 -15.72
CA LEU A 57 0.35 -20.18 -14.42
C LEU A 57 0.24 -21.67 -14.18
N SER A 58 -0.14 -22.46 -15.19
CA SER A 58 -0.27 -23.92 -15.09
C SER A 58 -0.25 -24.55 -16.48
N GLY A 59 0.67 -25.46 -16.79
CA GLY A 59 0.71 -26.24 -18.04
C GLY A 59 0.02 -25.63 -19.27
N SER A 60 0.66 -24.65 -19.92
CA SER A 60 0.16 -23.87 -21.06
C SER A 60 -1.06 -22.97 -20.82
N TYR A 61 -1.48 -22.78 -19.56
CA TYR A 61 -2.43 -21.75 -19.13
C TYR A 61 -1.68 -20.53 -18.62
N PHE A 62 -1.92 -19.38 -19.26
CA PHE A 62 -1.23 -18.13 -18.98
C PHE A 62 -2.16 -17.12 -18.31
N TRP A 63 -1.58 -16.08 -17.71
CA TRP A 63 -2.37 -14.97 -17.15
C TRP A 63 -3.32 -14.33 -18.16
N GLN A 64 -2.93 -14.23 -19.43
CA GLN A 64 -3.80 -13.74 -20.49
C GLN A 64 -5.07 -14.58 -20.67
N ASP A 65 -4.98 -15.90 -20.46
CA ASP A 65 -6.12 -16.81 -20.62
C ASP A 65 -7.12 -16.59 -19.48
N TRP A 66 -6.61 -16.45 -18.25
CA TRP A 66 -7.42 -16.03 -17.11
C TRP A 66 -8.08 -14.67 -17.36
N TYR A 67 -7.31 -13.68 -17.83
CA TYR A 67 -7.80 -12.34 -18.11
C TYR A 67 -8.94 -12.35 -19.15
N GLN A 68 -8.78 -13.09 -20.25
CA GLN A 68 -9.82 -13.24 -21.28
C GLN A 68 -11.05 -13.99 -20.75
N LYS A 69 -10.84 -15.03 -19.94
CA LYS A 69 -11.91 -15.80 -19.30
C LYS A 69 -12.76 -14.94 -18.38
N ILE A 70 -12.15 -14.09 -17.53
CA ILE A 70 -12.93 -13.22 -16.64
C ILE A 70 -13.63 -12.08 -17.40
N GLN A 71 -13.04 -11.60 -18.50
CA GLN A 71 -13.62 -10.52 -19.30
C GLN A 71 -14.82 -11.00 -20.13
N SER A 72 -14.78 -12.24 -20.61
CA SER A 72 -15.87 -12.84 -21.41
C SER A 72 -16.96 -13.50 -20.56
N GLY A 73 -16.67 -13.82 -19.30
CA GLY A 73 -17.61 -14.47 -18.38
C GLY A 73 -18.59 -13.50 -17.69
N ASN A 74 -19.69 -14.05 -17.17
CA ASN A 74 -20.67 -13.34 -16.33
C ASN A 74 -20.20 -13.18 -14.86
N ASN A 75 -18.90 -12.96 -14.63
CA ASN A 75 -18.36 -12.80 -13.29
C ASN A 75 -18.68 -11.37 -12.79
N LYS A 76 -19.55 -11.27 -11.76
CA LYS A 76 -19.94 -9.99 -11.13
C LYS A 76 -18.76 -9.17 -10.59
N ASN A 77 -17.60 -9.81 -10.36
CA ASN A 77 -16.39 -9.16 -9.87
C ASN A 77 -15.34 -8.91 -10.98
N ALA A 78 -15.62 -9.25 -12.23
CA ALA A 78 -14.66 -9.13 -13.34
C ALA A 78 -14.12 -7.71 -13.48
N GLU A 79 -14.98 -6.69 -13.48
CA GLU A 79 -14.56 -5.29 -13.59
C GLU A 79 -13.63 -4.85 -12.45
N LYS A 80 -13.92 -5.31 -11.22
CA LYS A 80 -13.08 -5.02 -10.05
C LYS A 80 -11.72 -5.69 -10.16
N GLN A 81 -11.69 -6.97 -10.54
CA GLN A 81 -10.44 -7.73 -10.73
C GLN A 81 -9.58 -7.16 -11.86
N ILE A 82 -10.18 -6.82 -12.99
CA ILE A 82 -9.48 -6.19 -14.12
C ILE A 82 -8.91 -4.83 -13.71
N ARG A 83 -9.67 -4.02 -12.97
CA ARG A 83 -9.20 -2.73 -12.46
C ARG A 83 -8.05 -2.91 -11.48
N ALA A 84 -8.17 -3.87 -10.55
CA ALA A 84 -7.12 -4.20 -9.58
C ALA A 84 -5.82 -4.62 -10.27
N PHE A 85 -5.91 -5.52 -11.25
CA PHE A 85 -4.75 -5.93 -12.04
C PHE A 85 -4.09 -4.74 -12.76
N ARG A 86 -4.89 -3.88 -13.40
CA ARG A 86 -4.37 -2.69 -14.11
C ARG A 86 -3.75 -1.62 -13.20
N SER A 87 -4.09 -1.60 -11.91
CA SER A 87 -3.51 -0.64 -10.97
C SER A 87 -2.17 -1.09 -10.37
N ILE A 88 -1.78 -2.36 -10.57
CA ILE A 88 -0.50 -2.86 -10.07
C ILE A 88 0.63 -2.25 -10.90
N ALA A 89 1.51 -1.51 -10.23
CA ALA A 89 2.73 -1.00 -10.84
C ALA A 89 3.85 -2.04 -10.73
N THR A 90 4.48 -2.37 -11.85
CA THR A 90 5.64 -3.27 -11.90
C THR A 90 6.90 -2.53 -12.31
N ARG A 91 8.05 -3.00 -11.79
CA ARG A 91 9.38 -2.51 -12.17
C ARG A 91 10.28 -3.70 -12.51
N GLN A 92 11.03 -3.57 -13.59
CA GLN A 92 11.98 -4.55 -14.10
C GLN A 92 13.24 -3.80 -14.56
N PRO A 93 14.44 -4.40 -14.45
CA PRO A 93 14.74 -5.68 -13.79
C PRO A 93 14.72 -5.56 -12.26
N PHE A 94 14.94 -6.69 -11.56
CA PHE A 94 15.08 -6.71 -10.09
C PHE A 94 16.15 -5.74 -9.59
N PHE A 95 17.27 -5.61 -10.31
CA PHE A 95 18.42 -4.80 -9.91
C PHE A 95 18.64 -3.63 -10.87
N SER A 96 18.68 -2.43 -10.33
CA SER A 96 19.02 -1.23 -11.09
C SER A 96 20.52 -1.15 -11.38
N THR A 97 20.91 -0.27 -12.31
CA THR A 97 22.34 0.02 -12.57
C THR A 97 23.08 0.47 -11.30
N ARG A 98 22.37 1.13 -10.37
CA ARG A 98 22.93 1.54 -9.08
C ARG A 98 23.23 0.34 -8.18
N ASP A 99 22.38 -0.69 -8.21
CA ASP A 99 22.60 -1.93 -7.44
C ASP A 99 23.83 -2.67 -7.94
N ILE A 100 24.02 -2.71 -9.28
CA ILE A 100 25.22 -3.25 -9.91
C ILE A 100 26.48 -2.47 -9.49
N GLN A 101 26.40 -1.14 -9.50
CA GLN A 101 27.50 -0.28 -9.02
C GLN A 101 27.80 -0.47 -7.53
N ASN A 102 26.79 -0.86 -6.75
CA ASN A 102 26.92 -1.21 -5.34
C ASN A 102 27.35 -2.68 -5.13
N HIS A 103 27.82 -3.35 -6.18
CA HIS A 103 28.36 -4.71 -6.13
C HIS A 103 27.34 -5.79 -5.73
N VAL A 104 26.09 -5.69 -6.20
CA VAL A 104 25.10 -6.75 -6.01
C VAL A 104 25.60 -8.12 -6.53
N ASP A 105 26.50 -8.15 -7.50
CA ASP A 105 27.13 -9.37 -8.04
C ASP A 105 28.00 -10.12 -7.02
N LEU A 106 28.32 -9.49 -5.89
CA LEU A 106 29.05 -10.10 -4.77
C LEU A 106 28.12 -10.57 -3.64
N PHE A 107 26.81 -10.55 -3.88
CA PHE A 107 25.77 -10.88 -2.93
C PHE A 107 24.95 -12.06 -3.47
N GLU A 108 25.05 -13.22 -2.83
CA GLU A 108 24.32 -14.43 -3.21
C GLU A 108 23.37 -14.88 -2.11
N VAL A 109 22.26 -15.52 -2.51
CA VAL A 109 21.23 -16.00 -1.59
C VAL A 109 20.80 -17.40 -1.96
N SER A 110 20.92 -18.30 -1.00
CA SER A 110 20.52 -19.70 -1.13
C SER A 110 19.40 -20.06 -0.15
N LEU A 111 18.44 -20.84 -0.62
CA LEU A 111 17.46 -21.53 0.21
C LEU A 111 17.91 -22.99 0.37
N ASP A 112 17.86 -23.49 1.61
CA ASP A 112 18.29 -24.84 1.98
C ASP A 112 19.72 -25.22 1.53
N GLY A 113 20.61 -24.22 1.45
CA GLY A 113 22.04 -24.37 1.18
C GLY A 113 22.44 -24.52 -0.29
N ASP A 114 21.53 -24.95 -1.17
CA ASP A 114 21.90 -25.30 -2.56
C ASP A 114 21.12 -24.53 -3.64
N ALA A 115 19.91 -24.05 -3.35
CA ALA A 115 19.06 -23.43 -4.37
C ALA A 115 19.16 -21.90 -4.34
N SER A 116 19.83 -21.32 -5.35
CA SER A 116 19.82 -19.87 -5.59
C SER A 116 18.64 -19.48 -6.48
N PHE A 117 17.86 -18.50 -6.02
CA PHE A 117 16.69 -17.99 -6.72
C PHE A 117 16.80 -16.47 -6.85
N PRO A 118 16.77 -15.90 -8.08
CA PRO A 118 16.85 -14.46 -8.31
C PRO A 118 15.86 -13.62 -7.49
N ALA A 119 14.64 -14.13 -7.28
CA ALA A 119 13.64 -13.44 -6.46
C ALA A 119 14.05 -13.36 -4.98
N LEU A 120 14.64 -14.42 -4.41
CA LEU A 120 15.12 -14.41 -3.02
C LEU A 120 16.31 -13.46 -2.86
N ARG A 121 17.22 -13.47 -3.83
CA ARG A 121 18.36 -12.54 -3.88
C ARG A 121 17.88 -11.09 -3.94
N ALA A 122 16.91 -10.79 -4.80
CA ALA A 122 16.32 -9.46 -4.91
C ALA A 122 15.59 -9.04 -3.62
N ALA A 123 14.83 -9.94 -3.00
CA ALA A 123 14.11 -9.68 -1.76
C ALA A 123 15.07 -9.37 -0.60
N ALA A 124 16.14 -10.15 -0.46
CA ALA A 124 17.17 -9.92 0.53
C ALA A 124 17.94 -8.61 0.29
N TRP A 125 18.37 -8.36 -0.95
CA TRP A 125 19.11 -7.15 -1.32
C TRP A 125 18.31 -5.87 -1.05
N HIS A 126 17.03 -5.87 -1.42
CA HIS A 126 16.14 -4.73 -1.23
C HIS A 126 15.48 -4.71 0.14
N GLU A 127 15.77 -5.63 1.06
CA GLU A 127 15.05 -5.79 2.33
C GLU A 127 13.51 -5.74 2.14
N ALA A 128 13.03 -6.42 1.11
CA ALA A 128 11.66 -6.37 0.64
C ALA A 128 10.98 -7.73 0.82
N PRO A 129 9.67 -7.76 1.17
CA PRO A 129 8.93 -9.01 1.23
C PRO A 129 8.72 -9.59 -0.17
N LEU A 130 8.60 -10.91 -0.24
CA LEU A 130 8.19 -11.65 -1.42
C LEU A 130 6.66 -11.62 -1.53
N ALA A 131 6.16 -11.60 -2.76
CA ALA A 131 4.76 -11.83 -3.10
C ALA A 131 4.68 -12.91 -4.17
N GLY A 132 3.90 -13.96 -3.92
CA GLY A 132 3.84 -15.12 -4.80
C GLY A 132 2.54 -15.89 -4.62
N PHE A 133 2.57 -17.18 -4.97
CA PHE A 133 1.39 -18.04 -4.99
C PHE A 133 1.52 -19.26 -4.07
N PRO A 134 0.39 -19.77 -3.52
CA PRO A 134 0.39 -20.89 -2.59
C PRO A 134 0.38 -22.23 -3.35
N THR A 135 1.50 -22.61 -3.96
CA THR A 135 1.57 -23.80 -4.82
C THR A 135 2.11 -25.04 -4.10
N ARG A 136 3.33 -24.96 -3.57
CA ARG A 136 4.07 -26.08 -2.99
C ARG A 136 5.10 -25.57 -1.99
N SER A 137 5.57 -26.46 -1.11
CA SER A 137 6.76 -26.19 -0.28
C SER A 137 7.97 -25.93 -1.20
N PRO A 138 8.85 -24.96 -0.87
CA PRO A 138 8.85 -24.13 0.35
C PRO A 138 7.95 -22.89 0.29
N TRP A 139 7.29 -22.62 -0.83
CA TRP A 139 6.53 -21.38 -1.07
C TRP A 139 5.23 -21.24 -0.27
N LEU A 140 4.83 -22.28 0.46
CA LEU A 140 3.72 -22.30 1.40
C LEU A 140 4.12 -21.90 2.83
N ASP A 141 5.40 -21.56 3.04
CA ASP A 141 5.94 -21.16 4.34
C ASP A 141 6.22 -19.66 4.38
N SER A 142 6.04 -19.04 5.55
CA SER A 142 6.40 -17.65 5.82
C SER A 142 6.75 -17.47 7.31
N PRO A 143 7.91 -16.89 7.65
CA PRO A 143 8.98 -16.45 6.74
C PRO A 143 9.72 -17.63 6.08
N LEU A 144 10.46 -17.34 5.01
CA LEU A 144 11.47 -18.22 4.42
C LEU A 144 12.83 -17.86 5.00
N THR A 145 13.46 -18.78 5.72
CA THR A 145 14.83 -18.61 6.19
C THR A 145 15.80 -18.92 5.05
N VAL A 146 16.59 -17.92 4.66
CA VAL A 146 17.60 -18.05 3.62
C VAL A 146 18.98 -17.78 4.17
N THR A 147 19.99 -18.28 3.46
CA THR A 147 21.39 -17.98 3.74
C THR A 147 21.89 -16.96 2.73
N VAL A 148 22.47 -15.88 3.24
CA VAL A 148 23.07 -14.79 2.47
C VAL A 148 24.58 -14.89 2.57
N GLU A 149 25.24 -14.84 1.42
CA GLU A 149 26.69 -14.83 1.29
C GLU A 149 27.13 -13.53 0.62
N GLU A 150 28.03 -12.81 1.31
CA GLU A 150 28.57 -11.52 0.86
C GLU A 150 30.09 -11.60 0.83
N LEU A 151 30.69 -11.22 -0.30
CA LEU A 151 32.14 -11.05 -0.37
C LEU A 151 32.51 -9.64 0.10
N ASP A 152 33.33 -9.54 1.14
CA ASP A 152 33.78 -8.24 1.62
C ASP A 152 35.00 -7.68 0.86
N GLN A 153 35.39 -6.46 1.20
CA GLN A 153 36.50 -5.76 0.53
C GLN A 153 37.87 -6.45 0.72
N ALA A 154 38.01 -7.33 1.70
CA ALA A 154 39.21 -8.13 1.93
C ALA A 154 39.18 -9.47 1.16
N GLY A 155 38.07 -9.77 0.48
CA GLY A 155 37.85 -11.05 -0.20
C GLY A 155 37.43 -12.18 0.74
N GLU A 156 36.99 -11.85 1.96
CA GLU A 156 36.43 -12.84 2.88
C GLU A 156 34.93 -13.00 2.63
N ILE A 157 34.45 -14.25 2.62
CA ILE A 157 33.02 -14.56 2.49
C ILE A 157 32.39 -14.46 3.88
N LYS A 158 31.39 -13.61 4.01
CA LYS A 158 30.54 -13.51 5.20
C LYS A 158 29.21 -14.18 4.91
N GLN A 159 28.83 -15.08 5.81
CA GLN A 159 27.58 -15.81 5.72
C GLN A 159 26.67 -15.43 6.89
N LYS A 160 25.39 -15.20 6.61
CA LYS A 160 24.36 -14.95 7.63
C LYS A 160 23.04 -15.57 7.20
N SER A 161 22.25 -16.04 8.17
CA SER A 161 20.87 -16.44 7.93
C SER A 161 19.94 -15.26 8.16
N ILE A 162 18.98 -15.05 7.26
CA ILE A 162 17.94 -14.02 7.40
C ILE A 162 16.57 -14.62 7.08
N ASP A 163 15.53 -14.00 7.62
CA ASP A 163 14.15 -14.36 7.34
C ASP A 163 13.54 -13.41 6.31
N LEU A 164 13.08 -13.97 5.19
CA LEU A 164 12.35 -13.26 4.15
C LEU A 164 10.86 -13.52 4.30
N MET A 165 10.09 -12.47 4.51
CA MET A 165 8.63 -12.58 4.57
C MET A 165 8.09 -13.00 3.19
N ASN A 166 7.29 -14.07 3.15
CA ASN A 166 6.75 -14.63 1.92
C ASN A 166 5.22 -14.55 1.90
N PHE A 167 4.69 -13.52 1.25
CA PHE A 167 3.26 -13.33 1.11
C PHE A 167 2.72 -14.15 -0.06
N PHE A 168 2.38 -15.41 0.21
CA PHE A 168 1.72 -16.32 -0.74
C PHE A 168 0.18 -16.26 -0.67
N SER A 169 -0.40 -15.55 0.30
CA SER A 169 -1.85 -15.34 0.43
C SER A 169 -2.16 -14.04 1.16
N LEU A 170 -3.37 -13.51 0.94
CA LEU A 170 -3.86 -12.32 1.64
C LEU A 170 -3.89 -12.50 3.15
N ALA A 171 -4.25 -13.69 3.63
CA ALA A 171 -4.32 -13.97 5.07
C ALA A 171 -2.96 -13.80 5.78
N ILE A 172 -1.87 -14.27 5.17
CA ILE A 172 -0.52 -14.08 5.72
C ILE A 172 -0.12 -12.61 5.66
N PHE A 173 -0.43 -11.91 4.57
CA PHE A 173 -0.17 -10.47 4.48
C PHE A 173 -0.89 -9.69 5.59
N GLU A 174 -2.16 -9.98 5.85
CA GLU A 174 -2.96 -9.30 6.87
C GLU A 174 -2.37 -9.46 8.28
N GLN A 175 -1.83 -10.64 8.60
CA GLN A 175 -1.14 -10.90 9.88
C GLN A 175 0.06 -9.97 10.15
N HIS A 176 0.76 -9.54 9.09
CA HIS A 176 1.96 -8.70 9.20
C HIS A 176 1.75 -7.24 8.77
N SER A 177 0.59 -6.92 8.20
CA SER A 177 0.30 -5.61 7.61
C SER A 177 0.46 -4.46 8.60
N ASN A 178 0.06 -4.64 9.87
CA ASN A 178 0.19 -3.63 10.91
C ASN A 178 1.65 -3.33 11.26
N GLU A 179 2.49 -4.35 11.36
CA GLU A 179 3.92 -4.19 11.66
C GLU A 179 4.64 -3.43 10.52
N LEU A 180 4.33 -3.78 9.26
CA LEU A 180 4.87 -3.07 8.09
C LEU A 180 4.44 -1.61 8.07
N LEU A 181 3.18 -1.35 8.42
CA LEU A 181 2.60 -0.02 8.48
C LEU A 181 3.25 0.83 9.58
N GLU A 182 3.50 0.26 10.75
CA GLU A 182 4.22 0.90 11.87
C GLU A 182 5.65 1.26 11.48
N LYS A 183 6.40 0.29 10.95
CA LYS A 183 7.78 0.52 10.48
C LYS A 183 7.86 1.63 9.43
N ARG A 184 6.90 1.67 8.50
CA ARG A 184 6.77 2.78 7.53
C ARG A 184 6.51 4.11 8.22
N ASN A 185 5.58 4.15 9.18
CA ASN A 185 5.23 5.37 9.91
C ASN A 185 6.41 5.90 10.75
N ASP A 186 7.26 5.03 11.28
CA ASP A 186 8.44 5.41 12.08
C ASP A 186 9.54 6.11 11.26
N LEU A 187 9.57 5.87 9.95
CA LEU A 187 10.46 6.57 9.02
C LEU A 187 9.99 8.00 8.76
N ILE A 188 8.70 8.29 8.93
CA ILE A 188 8.10 9.60 8.68
C ILE A 188 8.11 10.41 9.99
N ARG A 189 9.20 11.13 10.22
CA ARG A 189 9.44 11.87 11.48
C ARG A 189 9.12 13.36 11.41
N THR A 190 8.80 13.89 10.23
CA THR A 190 8.48 15.32 10.06
C THR A 190 7.26 15.50 9.16
N GLY A 191 6.53 16.60 9.36
CA GLY A 191 5.43 16.96 8.46
C GLY A 191 5.90 17.21 7.03
N ARG A 192 7.16 17.67 6.84
CA ARG A 192 7.75 17.84 5.51
C ARG A 192 7.96 16.49 4.81
N ALA A 193 8.52 15.49 5.51
CA ALA A 193 8.67 14.14 4.97
C ALA A 193 7.30 13.52 4.63
N LEU A 194 6.31 13.69 5.51
CA LEU A 194 4.93 13.27 5.24
C LEU A 194 4.37 13.98 4.00
N PHE A 195 4.61 15.29 3.87
CA PHE A 195 4.17 16.07 2.72
C PHE A 195 4.79 15.58 1.41
N ASP A 196 6.09 15.27 1.40
CA ASP A 196 6.79 14.87 0.18
C ASP A 196 6.37 13.47 -0.29
N GLU A 197 5.96 12.58 0.64
CA GLU A 197 5.56 11.19 0.34
C GLU A 197 4.04 10.96 0.25
N LYS A 198 3.20 11.95 0.58
CA LYS A 198 1.75 11.75 0.78
C LYS A 198 1.01 11.16 -0.42
N GLU A 199 1.31 11.57 -1.65
CA GLU A 199 0.63 11.06 -2.85
C GLU A 199 0.94 9.57 -3.07
N ARG A 200 2.15 9.16 -2.69
CA ARG A 200 2.61 7.79 -2.80
C ARG A 200 2.01 6.91 -1.69
N LEU A 201 2.01 7.42 -0.46
CA LEU A 201 1.56 6.69 0.72
C LEU A 201 0.04 6.60 0.87
N PHE A 202 -0.68 7.59 0.33
CA PHE A 202 -2.12 7.72 0.49
C PHE A 202 -2.80 7.98 -0.86
N SER A 203 -2.75 7.00 -1.76
CA SER A 203 -3.29 7.10 -3.12
C SER A 203 -4.81 7.34 -3.18
N GLY A 204 -5.55 6.95 -2.14
CA GLY A 204 -6.98 7.23 -1.98
C GLY A 204 -7.29 8.63 -1.43
N LEU A 205 -6.26 9.41 -1.08
CA LEU A 205 -6.41 10.75 -0.51
C LEU A 205 -5.92 11.84 -1.45
N ILE A 206 -6.65 12.97 -1.47
CA ILE A 206 -6.25 14.17 -2.20
C ILE A 206 -6.05 15.32 -1.22
N PHE A 207 -4.83 15.83 -1.11
CA PHE A 207 -4.50 16.97 -0.26
C PHE A 207 -4.78 18.28 -1.00
N CYS A 208 -5.63 19.11 -0.41
CA CYS A 208 -6.07 20.38 -0.97
C CYS A 208 -6.22 21.44 0.13
N GLY A 209 -6.69 22.64 -0.23
CA GLY A 209 -6.87 23.72 0.73
C GLY A 209 -5.56 24.09 1.45
N LYS A 210 -5.61 24.13 2.78
CA LYS A 210 -4.48 24.52 3.65
C LYS A 210 -3.61 23.35 4.07
N ALA A 211 -4.12 22.11 4.01
CA ALA A 211 -3.41 20.92 4.47
C ALA A 211 -1.98 20.77 3.89
N PRO A 212 -1.75 20.95 2.56
CA PRO A 212 -0.40 20.95 1.99
C PRO A 212 0.60 21.88 2.69
N GLN A 213 0.21 23.13 2.91
CA GLN A 213 1.07 24.14 3.52
C GLN A 213 1.28 23.87 5.01
N GLN A 214 0.26 23.34 5.69
CA GLN A 214 0.34 22.99 7.11
C GLN A 214 1.29 21.82 7.37
N LEU A 215 1.31 20.82 6.49
CA LEU A 215 2.29 19.74 6.57
C LEU A 215 3.71 20.24 6.27
N ARG A 216 3.90 21.09 5.25
CA ARG A 216 5.22 21.65 4.93
C ARG A 216 5.83 22.48 6.07
N HIS A 217 5.01 23.23 6.79
CA HIS A 217 5.43 24.10 7.89
C HIS A 217 5.02 23.52 9.25
N TRP A 218 5.00 22.19 9.36
CA TRP A 218 4.52 21.51 10.55
C TRP A 218 5.35 21.89 11.78
N SER A 219 4.69 22.43 12.79
CA SER A 219 5.32 22.89 14.03
C SER A 219 4.83 22.15 15.28
N ALA A 220 3.83 21.26 15.14
CA ALA A 220 3.34 20.47 16.26
C ALA A 220 4.31 19.33 16.60
N GLY A 221 4.30 18.88 17.85
CA GLY A 221 5.17 17.77 18.29
C GLY A 221 4.84 16.44 17.62
N LEU A 222 5.81 15.51 17.67
CA LEU A 222 5.74 14.19 17.02
C LEU A 222 4.47 13.42 17.37
N ALA A 223 4.04 13.44 18.63
CA ALA A 223 2.81 12.77 19.05
C ALA A 223 1.55 13.21 18.28
N ILE A 224 1.44 14.47 17.83
CA ILE A 224 0.30 14.90 16.99
C ILE A 224 0.52 14.47 15.54
N LEU A 225 1.76 14.49 15.06
CA LEU A 225 2.10 13.99 13.73
C LEU A 225 1.76 12.50 13.61
N ASP A 226 2.00 11.71 14.66
CA ASP A 226 1.65 10.28 14.69
C ASP A 226 0.14 10.08 14.57
N GLN A 227 -0.68 10.87 15.27
CA GLN A 227 -2.13 10.86 15.14
C GLN A 227 -2.61 11.28 13.75
N VAL A 228 -1.92 12.23 13.10
CA VAL A 228 -2.18 12.59 11.71
C VAL A 228 -1.86 11.40 10.78
N LYS A 229 -0.72 10.72 10.97
CA LYS A 229 -0.34 9.54 10.16
C LYS A 229 -1.34 8.39 10.33
N GLU A 230 -1.76 8.10 11.56
CA GLU A 230 -2.81 7.10 11.86
C GLU A 230 -4.11 7.47 11.15
N THR A 231 -4.56 8.72 11.31
CA THR A 231 -5.80 9.21 10.69
C THR A 231 -5.76 9.10 9.16
N LEU A 232 -4.68 9.57 8.53
CA LEU A 232 -4.52 9.48 7.07
C LEU A 232 -4.48 8.03 6.60
N THR A 233 -3.86 7.13 7.38
CA THR A 233 -3.83 5.71 7.06
C THR A 233 -5.23 5.11 7.05
N VAL A 234 -6.02 5.33 8.10
CA VAL A 234 -7.39 4.78 8.19
C VAL A 234 -8.30 5.37 7.10
N LEU A 235 -8.20 6.68 6.83
CA LEU A 235 -8.94 7.30 5.73
C LEU A 235 -8.55 6.67 4.37
N ASN A 236 -7.27 6.41 4.14
CA ASN A 236 -6.80 5.77 2.90
C ASN A 236 -7.27 4.31 2.80
N GLN A 237 -7.23 3.56 3.90
CA GLN A 237 -7.77 2.19 3.96
C GLN A 237 -9.26 2.17 3.64
N PHE A 238 -10.04 3.12 4.17
CA PHE A 238 -11.45 3.24 3.84
C PHE A 238 -11.66 3.44 2.33
N CYS A 239 -10.89 4.30 1.66
CA CYS A 239 -10.97 4.47 0.21
C CYS A 239 -10.76 3.15 -0.55
N GLY A 240 -9.92 2.25 -0.03
CA GLY A 240 -9.69 0.93 -0.62
C GLY A 240 -10.88 -0.04 -0.52
N VAL A 241 -11.74 0.12 0.49
CA VAL A 241 -12.93 -0.72 0.71
C VAL A 241 -14.25 -0.01 0.38
N TRP A 242 -14.18 1.24 -0.05
CA TRP A 242 -15.38 2.07 -0.25
C TRP A 242 -16.22 1.57 -1.44
N GLY A 243 -17.45 1.17 -1.15
CA GLY A 243 -18.39 0.59 -2.11
C GLY A 243 -18.42 -0.95 -2.07
N GLU A 244 -17.66 -1.58 -1.18
CA GLU A 244 -17.84 -3.00 -0.85
C GLU A 244 -19.11 -3.21 -0.01
N THR A 245 -19.60 -4.45 0.05
CA THR A 245 -20.87 -4.80 0.72
C THR A 245 -20.93 -4.34 2.19
N GLY A 246 -19.80 -4.32 2.89
CA GLY A 246 -19.70 -3.82 4.27
C GLY A 246 -19.59 -2.30 4.39
N TYR A 247 -19.22 -1.60 3.30
CA TYR A 247 -18.89 -0.17 3.31
C TYR A 247 -19.48 0.57 2.09
N PRO A 248 -20.81 0.54 1.87
CA PRO A 248 -21.42 1.07 0.65
C PRO A 248 -21.27 2.60 0.52
N GLU A 249 -21.31 3.30 1.64
CA GLU A 249 -21.21 4.75 1.73
C GLU A 249 -20.35 5.18 2.93
N TYR A 250 -19.95 6.45 2.94
CA TYR A 250 -19.20 7.00 4.05
C TYR A 250 -20.12 7.30 5.24
N ARG A 251 -19.73 6.81 6.43
CA ARG A 251 -20.30 7.16 7.73
C ARG A 251 -19.17 7.28 8.75
N HIS A 252 -19.34 8.08 9.80
CA HIS A 252 -18.27 8.32 10.78
C HIS A 252 -17.85 7.03 11.50
N GLU A 253 -18.81 6.15 11.76
CA GLU A 253 -18.63 4.88 12.47
C GLU A 253 -17.70 3.92 11.72
N VAL A 254 -17.73 3.95 10.39
CA VAL A 254 -16.91 3.08 9.55
C VAL A 254 -15.41 3.28 9.80
N LEU A 255 -14.98 4.51 10.09
CA LEU A 255 -13.57 4.77 10.38
C LEU A 255 -13.16 4.13 11.72
N ARG A 256 -14.08 4.01 12.68
CA ARG A 256 -13.83 3.32 13.95
C ARG A 256 -13.72 1.81 13.75
N ASP A 257 -14.56 1.24 12.88
CA ASP A 257 -14.49 -0.19 12.52
C ASP A 257 -13.15 -0.53 11.86
N LEU A 258 -12.55 0.43 11.14
CA LEU A 258 -11.22 0.33 10.55
C LEU A 258 -10.08 0.72 11.52
N GLY A 259 -10.38 0.87 12.81
CA GLY A 259 -9.37 1.05 13.87
C GLY A 259 -8.98 2.50 14.18
N LEU A 260 -9.71 3.50 13.68
CA LEU A 260 -9.43 4.89 14.08
C LEU A 260 -9.80 5.10 15.56
N ASN A 261 -8.80 5.40 16.37
CA ASN A 261 -8.98 5.64 17.81
C ASN A 261 -9.51 7.05 18.15
N HIS A 262 -9.50 7.96 17.18
CA HIS A 262 -9.89 9.34 17.34
C HIS A 262 -11.36 9.58 17.03
N GLU A 263 -11.99 10.49 17.79
CA GLU A 263 -13.38 10.87 17.55
C GLU A 263 -13.53 11.58 16.19
N VAL A 264 -14.51 11.15 15.41
CA VAL A 264 -14.90 11.78 14.14
C VAL A 264 -16.24 12.45 14.35
N SER A 265 -16.36 13.70 13.91
CA SER A 265 -17.61 14.46 14.03
C SER A 265 -17.80 15.44 12.87
N GLY A 266 -19.04 15.88 12.68
CA GLY A 266 -19.41 16.94 11.76
C GLY A 266 -19.39 18.32 12.43
N GLU A 267 -19.45 19.37 11.62
CA GLU A 267 -19.70 20.74 12.11
C GLU A 267 -21.15 20.90 12.57
N SER A 268 -21.36 21.74 13.59
CA SER A 268 -22.70 22.05 14.10
C SER A 268 -23.45 23.01 13.17
N SER A 269 -24.79 23.03 13.25
CA SER A 269 -25.63 23.99 12.54
C SER A 269 -25.22 25.44 12.84
N SER A 270 -24.90 25.76 14.10
CA SER A 270 -24.43 27.10 14.49
C SER A 270 -23.18 27.58 13.74
N VAL A 271 -22.28 26.67 13.34
CA VAL A 271 -21.10 26.98 12.52
C VAL A 271 -21.49 27.11 11.05
N LEU A 272 -22.34 26.20 10.55
CA LEU A 272 -22.74 26.14 9.15
C LEU A 272 -23.69 27.27 8.73
N ASP A 273 -24.52 27.76 9.67
CA ASP A 273 -25.47 28.85 9.45
C ASP A 273 -24.80 30.23 9.54
N ASN A 274 -23.57 30.30 10.05
CA ASN A 274 -22.78 31.54 10.08
C ASN A 274 -21.83 31.59 8.87
N PRO A 275 -22.03 32.52 7.91
CA PRO A 275 -21.23 32.57 6.67
C PRO A 275 -19.73 32.73 6.92
N ARG A 276 -19.32 33.45 7.97
CA ARG A 276 -17.89 33.65 8.29
C ARG A 276 -17.25 32.38 8.82
N LEU A 277 -17.93 31.66 9.71
CA LEU A 277 -17.42 30.42 10.29
C LEU A 277 -17.44 29.29 9.25
N LYS A 278 -18.50 29.19 8.44
CA LYS A 278 -18.59 28.27 7.32
C LYS A 278 -17.45 28.47 6.32
N ALA A 279 -17.14 29.73 5.95
CA ALA A 279 -16.08 30.04 5.00
C ALA A 279 -14.69 29.53 5.42
N GLU A 280 -14.43 29.34 6.72
CA GLU A 280 -13.18 28.74 7.20
C GLU A 280 -13.05 27.23 6.94
N ARG A 281 -14.19 26.54 6.78
CA ARG A 281 -14.25 25.12 6.39
C ARG A 281 -14.42 24.93 4.89
N GLU A 282 -14.47 26.01 4.11
CA GLU A 282 -14.61 25.93 2.67
C GLU A 282 -13.24 25.89 2.00
N PHE A 283 -12.95 24.78 1.31
CA PHE A 283 -11.69 24.58 0.61
C PHE A 283 -11.91 24.31 -0.87
N TRP A 284 -10.98 24.76 -1.69
CA TRP A 284 -10.98 24.48 -3.12
C TRP A 284 -10.50 23.06 -3.37
N LEU A 285 -11.31 22.28 -4.07
CA LEU A 285 -10.90 21.01 -4.65
C LEU A 285 -10.03 21.28 -5.89
N PRO A 286 -9.16 20.34 -6.31
CA PRO A 286 -8.28 20.52 -7.48
C PRO A 286 -9.00 20.88 -8.78
N LYS A 287 -10.26 20.45 -8.94
CA LYS A 287 -11.08 20.76 -10.13
C LYS A 287 -11.74 22.15 -10.09
N GLY A 288 -11.37 22.99 -9.13
CA GLY A 288 -11.86 24.37 -9.03
C GLY A 288 -13.26 24.51 -8.44
N ARG A 289 -13.85 23.45 -7.84
CA ARG A 289 -15.08 23.58 -7.04
C ARG A 289 -14.72 23.82 -5.58
N LYS A 290 -15.48 24.65 -4.88
CA LYS A 290 -15.32 24.88 -3.45
C LYS A 290 -16.31 24.00 -2.69
N GLU A 291 -15.83 23.28 -1.67
CA GLU A 291 -16.67 22.43 -0.83
C GLU A 291 -16.50 22.76 0.65
N VAL A 292 -17.55 22.48 1.43
CA VAL A 292 -17.52 22.63 2.89
C VAL A 292 -17.05 21.32 3.52
N PHE A 293 -15.91 21.35 4.19
CA PHE A 293 -15.31 20.19 4.83
C PHE A 293 -15.86 20.07 6.25
N GLN A 294 -17.07 19.52 6.34
CA GLN A 294 -17.81 19.40 7.60
C GLN A 294 -17.24 18.30 8.51
N SER A 295 -16.77 17.20 7.92
CA SER A 295 -16.24 16.07 8.70
C SER A 295 -14.82 16.38 9.17
N HIS A 296 -14.55 16.08 10.43
CA HIS A 296 -13.23 16.26 11.02
C HIS A 296 -12.92 15.22 12.08
N VAL A 297 -11.64 14.89 12.19
CA VAL A 297 -11.09 14.03 13.26
C VAL A 297 -10.54 14.91 14.36
N LYS A 298 -10.90 14.59 15.61
CA LYS A 298 -10.42 15.29 16.81
C LYS A 298 -9.10 14.68 17.28
N LEU A 299 -8.03 15.46 17.10
CA LEU A 299 -6.69 15.11 17.56
C LEU A 299 -6.41 15.78 18.91
N ASN A 300 -5.33 15.34 19.56
CA ASN A 300 -4.90 15.87 20.86
C ASN A 300 -4.51 17.37 20.78
N LYS A 301 -4.52 18.03 21.95
CA LYS A 301 -4.19 19.45 22.11
C LYS A 301 -5.01 20.38 21.21
N GLY A 302 -6.26 20.01 20.93
CA GLY A 302 -7.18 20.82 20.14
C GLY A 302 -6.87 20.84 18.64
N TYR A 303 -6.05 19.91 18.13
CA TYR A 303 -5.84 19.78 16.69
C TYR A 303 -7.02 19.07 16.01
N ARG A 304 -7.21 19.38 14.73
CA ARG A 304 -8.27 18.86 13.87
C ARG A 304 -7.72 18.55 12.49
N LEU A 305 -8.17 17.44 11.93
CA LEU A 305 -7.99 17.11 10.52
C LEU A 305 -9.36 17.16 9.85
N HIS A 306 -9.59 18.14 8.98
CA HIS A 306 -10.84 18.27 8.23
C HIS A 306 -10.72 17.61 6.87
N PHE A 307 -11.78 16.89 6.49
CA PHE A 307 -11.83 16.16 5.24
C PHE A 307 -13.23 16.18 4.61
N PHE A 308 -13.27 15.89 3.32
CA PHE A 308 -14.49 15.78 2.52
C PHE A 308 -14.48 14.45 1.75
N PRO A 309 -15.40 13.52 2.08
CA PRO A 309 -15.55 12.27 1.37
C PRO A 309 -16.36 12.47 0.07
N ASP A 310 -15.75 12.25 -1.10
CA ASP A 310 -16.44 12.36 -2.38
C ASP A 310 -16.96 11.01 -2.86
N HIS A 311 -18.29 10.83 -2.77
CA HIS A 311 -18.94 9.57 -3.11
C HIS A 311 -18.73 9.15 -4.57
N HIS A 312 -18.58 10.10 -5.50
CA HIS A 312 -18.46 9.81 -6.93
C HIS A 312 -17.08 9.26 -7.29
N SER A 313 -16.02 9.91 -6.84
CA SER A 313 -14.64 9.46 -7.08
C SER A 313 -14.13 8.43 -6.07
N LYS A 314 -14.91 8.12 -5.02
CA LYS A 314 -14.49 7.23 -3.92
C LYS A 314 -13.15 7.64 -3.29
N THR A 315 -12.91 8.95 -3.27
CA THR A 315 -11.68 9.59 -2.82
C THR A 315 -12.00 10.50 -1.65
N ILE A 316 -11.09 10.62 -0.69
CA ILE A 316 -11.23 11.57 0.42
C ILE A 316 -10.30 12.76 0.21
N PHE A 317 -10.87 13.96 0.28
CA PHE A 317 -10.13 15.20 0.19
C PHE A 317 -9.73 15.67 1.59
N ILE A 318 -8.46 16.02 1.80
CA ILE A 318 -7.93 16.55 3.06
C ILE A 318 -7.72 18.05 2.89
N GLY A 319 -8.48 18.86 3.64
CA GLY A 319 -8.53 20.32 3.44
C GLY A 319 -7.74 21.11 4.47
N TYR A 320 -7.64 20.58 5.70
CA TYR A 320 -7.00 21.26 6.82
C TYR A 320 -6.43 20.27 7.84
N ILE A 321 -5.23 20.55 8.35
CA ILE A 321 -4.59 19.82 9.45
C ILE A 321 -3.95 20.85 10.38
N GLY A 322 -4.55 21.12 11.54
CA GLY A 322 -4.05 22.17 12.43
C GLY A 322 -4.90 22.37 13.67
N PRO A 323 -4.67 23.45 14.45
CA PRO A 323 -5.49 23.79 15.60
C PRO A 323 -6.97 23.98 15.22
N HIS A 324 -7.86 23.84 16.20
CA HIS A 324 -9.29 24.04 16.02
C HIS A 324 -9.61 25.37 15.33
N LEU A 325 -10.44 25.33 14.29
CA LEU A 325 -10.94 26.52 13.59
C LEU A 325 -11.89 27.33 14.48
N ARG A 326 -12.15 28.60 14.14
CA ARG A 326 -12.98 29.45 15.02
C ARG A 326 -14.41 28.92 15.12
N LEU A 327 -15.01 29.12 16.30
CA LEU A 327 -16.40 28.75 16.62
C LEU A 327 -17.30 29.95 16.91
N LYS A 328 -16.73 31.15 17.08
CA LYS A 328 -17.43 32.40 17.36
C LYS A 328 -16.70 33.57 16.71
#